data_AF-A0A829CY30-F1
#
_entry.id   AF-A0A829CY30-F1
#
_cell.length_a   1.000
_cell.length_b   1.000
_cell.length_c   1.000
_cell.angle_alpha   90.00
_cell.angle_beta   90.00
_cell.angle_gamma   90.00
#
_symmetry.space_group_name_H-M   'P 1'
#
loop_
_entity.id
_entity.type
_entity.pdbx_description
1 polymer ?
#
loop_
_entity_poly.entity_id
_entity_poly.type
_entity_poly.pdbx_seq_one_letter_code
_entity_poly.pdbx_strand_id
1 'polypeptide(L)' 'MLNNGISMPILGLGVWKTKSGKECKEAVLNALEAGYRHIDTARIY' A
#
# COMPACT_ATOMS: atom_id res chain seq x y z
N MET A 1 9.06 -6.93 12.91
CA MET A 1 10.46 -6.79 12.42
C MET A 1 10.79 -7.99 11.56
N LEU A 2 11.53 -7.76 10.47
CA LEU A 2 12.05 -8.81 9.60
C LEU A 2 13.30 -9.46 10.21
N ASN A 3 13.69 -10.63 9.69
CA ASN A 3 14.86 -11.39 10.17
C ASN A 3 16.21 -10.65 9.99
N ASN A 4 16.25 -9.61 9.16
CA ASN A 4 17.40 -8.75 8.90
C ASN A 4 17.38 -7.44 9.71
N GLY A 5 16.49 -7.32 10.71
CA GLY A 5 16.42 -6.15 11.58
C GLY A 5 15.56 -5.00 11.05
N ILE A 6 15.06 -5.07 9.81
CA ILE A 6 14.22 -4.00 9.24
C ILE A 6 12.82 -4.02 9.84
N SER A 7 12.32 -2.85 10.22
CA SER A 7 10.93 -2.66 10.66
C SER A 7 10.02 -2.44 9.45
N MET A 8 9.03 -3.31 9.29
CA MET A 8 7.96 -3.17 8.30
C MET A 8 6.65 -2.84 9.02
N PRO A 9 5.84 -1.88 8.54
CA PRO A 9 4.54 -1.59 9.13
C PRO A 9 3.63 -2.83 9.07
N ILE A 10 3.03 -3.16 10.21
CA ILE A 10 2.13 -4.32 10.34
C ILE A 10 0.79 -4.13 9.63
N LEU A 11 0.42 -2.87 9.37
CA LEU A 11 -0.78 -2.48 8.64
C LEU A 11 -0.38 -1.81 7.32
N GLY A 12 -1.00 -2.24 6.23
CA GLY A 12 -0.78 -1.70 4.89
C GLY A 12 -2.05 -1.72 4.05
N LEU A 13 -2.05 -0.93 2.97
CA LEU A 13 -3.10 -0.93 1.96
C LEU A 13 -2.71 -1.86 0.81
N GLY A 14 -3.53 -2.86 0.50
CA GLY A 14 -3.42 -3.63 -0.75
C GLY A 14 -4.26 -3.01 -1.86
N VAL A 15 -3.71 -2.94 -3.08
CA VAL A 15 -4.39 -2.33 -4.25
C VAL A 15 -4.97 -3.35 -5.25
N TRP A 16 -5.11 -4.62 -4.84
CA TRP A 16 -5.69 -5.65 -5.70
C TRP A 16 -7.15 -5.30 -6.06
N LYS A 17 -7.48 -5.37 -7.37
CA LYS A 17 -8.79 -5.09 -7.98
C LYS A 17 -9.18 -3.61 -8.00
N THR A 18 -8.32 -2.71 -7.54
CA THR A 18 -8.52 -1.28 -7.75
C THR A 18 -8.32 -0.97 -9.23
N LYS A 19 -9.19 -0.15 -9.84
CA LYS A 19 -8.97 0.22 -11.25
C LYS A 19 -7.70 1.05 -11.38
N SER A 20 -6.89 0.73 -12.38
CA SER A 20 -5.66 1.45 -12.68
C SER A 20 -5.91 2.93 -13.00
N GLY A 21 -4.89 3.75 -12.75
CA GLY A 21 -4.95 5.19 -13.01
C GLY A 21 -5.55 5.94 -11.82
N LYS A 22 -6.64 6.66 -12.04
CA LYS A 22 -7.17 7.64 -11.08
C LYS A 22 -7.60 7.02 -9.74
N GLU A 23 -8.35 5.91 -9.78
CA GLU A 23 -8.89 5.26 -8.59
C GLU A 23 -7.77 4.70 -7.70
N CYS A 24 -6.79 4.00 -8.27
CA CYS A 24 -5.61 3.52 -7.54
C CYS A 24 -4.80 4.67 -6.94
N LYS A 25 -4.60 5.76 -7.69
CA LYS A 25 -3.90 6.95 -7.17
C LYS A 25 -4.63 7.55 -5.97
N GLU A 26 -5.95 7.74 -6.06
CA GLU A 26 -6.76 8.31 -4.97
C GLU A 26 -6.76 7.40 -3.75
N ALA A 27 -6.89 6.09 -3.92
CA ALA A 27 -6.81 5.12 -2.83
C ALA A 27 -5.47 5.18 -2.08
N VAL A 28 -4.35 5.24 -2.82
CA VAL A 28 -3.01 5.34 -2.22
C VAL A 28 -2.83 6.69 -1.50
N LEU A 29 -3.24 7.81 -2.11
CA LEU A 29 -3.13 9.13 -1.48
C LEU A 29 -3.94 9.22 -0.19
N ASN A 30 -5.20 8.75 -0.21
CA ASN A 30 -6.06 8.74 0.97
C ASN A 30 -5.46 7.88 2.10
N ALA A 31 -4.85 6.73 1.77
CA ALA A 31 -4.20 5.91 2.78
C ALA A 31 -2.97 6.60 3.39
N LEU A 32 -2.16 7.29 2.58
CA LEU A 32 -1.01 8.06 3.08
C LEU A 32 -1.46 9.19 4.00
N GLU A 33 -2.53 9.92 3.65
CA GLU A 33 -3.16 10.97 4.46
C GLU A 33 -3.72 10.41 5.78
N ALA A 34 -4.33 9.23 5.74
CA ALA A 34 -4.81 8.51 6.92
C ALA A 34 -3.69 7.91 7.80
N GLY A 35 -2.42 8.02 7.38
CA GLY A 35 -1.25 7.60 8.15
C GLY A 35 -0.65 6.24 7.77
N TYR A 36 -1.15 5.58 6.73
CA TYR A 36 -0.53 4.34 6.24
C TYR A 36 0.89 4.59 5.74
N ARG A 37 1.78 3.62 5.95
CA ARG A 37 3.18 3.68 5.51
C ARG A 37 3.64 2.41 4.77
N HIS A 38 2.71 1.52 4.46
CA HIS A 38 2.95 0.30 3.72
C HIS A 38 1.86 0.15 2.65
N ILE A 39 2.28 0.07 1.39
CA ILE A 39 1.43 -0.13 0.22
C ILE A 39 1.85 -1.44 -0.46
N ASP A 40 0.92 -2.36 -0.63
CA ASP A 40 1.11 -3.65 -1.29
C ASP A 40 0.52 -3.63 -2.71
N THR A 41 1.33 -4.04 -3.69
CA THR A 41 0.96 -4.07 -5.12
C THR A 41 1.70 -5.21 -5.84
N ALA A 42 1.26 -5.56 -7.04
CA ALA A 42 1.94 -6.51 -7.92
C ALA A 42 1.70 -6.15 -9.38
N ARG A 43 2.57 -6.63 -10.27
CA ARG A 43 2.51 -6.37 -11.71
C ARG A 43 1.23 -6.90 -12.38
N ILE A 44 0.56 -7.88 -11.78
CA ILE A 44 -0.65 -8.51 -12.32
C ILE A 44 -1.95 -7.86 -11.82
N TYR A 45 -1.88 -6.89 -10.89
CA TYR A 45 -3.04 -6.26 -10.26
C TYR A 45 -3.66 -5.15 -11.11
#